data_AF-A0A0N4YQ04-F1
#
_entry.id   AF-A0A0N4YQ04-F1
#
_cell.length_a   1.000
_cell.length_b   1.000
_cell.length_c   1.000
_cell.angle_alpha   90.00
_cell.angle_beta   90.00
_cell.angle_gamma   90.00
#
_symmetry.space_group_name_H-M   'P 1'
#
loop_
_entity.id
_entity.type
_entity.pdbx_description
1 polymer ?
#
loop_
_entity_poly.entity_id
_entity_poly.type
_entity_poly.pdbx_seq_one_letter_code
_entity_poly.pdbx_strand_id
1 'polypeptide(L)'
;MRLLLLLLGALAVQAVKECKIRPYEAKGPSRQGDNGYSIEIEAANEKSDNGSTGFVPGETYKVVIRSYRTKFIVRTFRGFVLGALFEENEKAAGKFEVIHGKGDARTAPGCRRAGVSHSHLRPKTFVETIWKAPDVSAGCVIFRASVIESKYVWFSEAGQLTRRFCVKGNIFIKFFLLKVSLILATDT
;
A
#
# COMPACT_ATOMS: atom_id res chain seq x y z
N MET A 1 37.43 44.73 4.54
CA MET A 1 37.42 43.45 3.79
C MET A 1 36.30 42.57 4.35
N ARG A 2 35.05 42.92 4.01
CA ARG A 2 33.82 42.23 4.44
C ARG A 2 33.45 41.24 3.34
N LEU A 3 33.91 40.00 3.43
CA LEU A 3 33.50 38.97 2.48
C LEU A 3 33.72 37.58 3.07
N LEU A 4 32.76 37.09 3.86
CA LEU A 4 32.64 35.65 4.07
C LEU A 4 31.16 35.26 4.21
N LEU A 5 30.59 35.00 3.02
CA LEU A 5 29.76 33.84 2.70
C LEU A 5 28.50 33.60 3.53
N LEU A 6 27.42 34.13 2.98
CA LEU A 6 26.04 33.64 3.10
C LEU A 6 25.99 32.10 3.05
N LEU A 7 25.83 31.47 4.21
CA LEU A 7 25.32 30.11 4.34
C LEU A 7 23.81 30.14 4.05
N LEU A 8 23.47 30.26 2.77
CA LEU A 8 22.15 29.88 2.26
C LEU A 8 22.05 28.36 2.40
N GLY A 9 21.48 27.92 3.52
CA GLY A 9 21.06 26.56 3.73
C GLY A 9 20.07 26.19 2.62
N ALA A 10 20.55 25.43 1.63
CA ALA A 10 19.70 24.75 0.69
C ALA A 10 18.91 23.68 1.47
N LEU A 11 17.77 24.08 2.03
CA LEU A 11 16.70 23.16 2.35
C LEU A 11 16.33 22.48 1.04
N ALA A 12 16.89 21.29 0.81
CA ALA A 12 16.44 20.40 -0.23
C ALA A 12 14.97 20.11 0.07
N VAL A 13 14.08 20.87 -0.57
CA VAL A 13 12.68 20.52 -0.70
C VAL A 13 12.70 19.20 -1.45
N GLN A 14 12.66 18.10 -0.70
CA GLN A 14 12.42 16.80 -1.30
C GLN A 14 11.04 16.92 -1.93
N ALA A 15 11.00 17.14 -3.24
CA ALA A 15 9.78 17.06 -4.00
C ALA A 15 9.18 15.69 -3.68
N VAL A 16 8.10 15.68 -2.90
CA VAL A 16 7.35 14.47 -2.59
C VAL A 16 6.79 14.03 -3.93
N LYS A 17 7.49 13.12 -4.60
CA LYS A 17 7.00 12.52 -5.85
C LYS A 17 5.67 11.88 -5.51
N GLU A 18 4.61 12.42 -6.09
CA GLU A 18 3.25 11.90 -5.98
C GLU A 18 3.25 10.40 -6.33
N CYS A 19 2.61 9.60 -5.48
CA CYS A 19 2.56 8.16 -5.65
C CYS A 19 1.67 7.82 -6.86
N LYS A 20 2.28 7.37 -7.95
CA LYS A 20 1.55 6.99 -9.16
C LYS A 20 1.19 5.51 -9.14
N ILE A 21 -0.11 5.20 -9.05
CA ILE A 21 -0.64 3.82 -9.06
C ILE A 21 -0.72 3.22 -10.49
N ARG A 22 -0.32 3.96 -11.52
CA ARG A 22 -0.30 3.49 -12.90
C ARG A 22 0.82 2.45 -13.16
N PRO A 23 0.53 1.27 -13.74
CA PRO A 23 1.54 0.35 -14.23
C PRO A 23 2.39 0.97 -15.34
N TYR A 24 3.70 0.71 -15.34
CA TYR A 24 4.64 1.31 -16.28
C TYR A 24 4.35 0.91 -17.74
N GLU A 25 3.89 -0.33 -17.92
CA GLU A 25 3.62 -0.98 -19.19
C GLU A 25 2.28 -0.55 -19.80
N ALA A 26 1.40 0.06 -19.00
CA ALA A 26 0.07 0.47 -19.42
C ALA A 26 0.12 1.68 -20.38
N LYS A 27 -0.68 1.62 -21.44
CA LYS A 27 -0.90 2.68 -22.43
C LYS A 27 -2.37 3.11 -22.43
N GLY A 28 -2.59 4.37 -22.82
CA GLY A 28 -3.93 4.96 -22.86
C GLY A 28 -4.56 5.15 -21.48
N PRO A 29 -5.85 5.51 -21.43
CA PRO A 29 -6.63 5.57 -20.20
C PRO A 29 -6.98 4.17 -19.69
N SER A 30 -7.26 4.06 -18.39
CA SER A 30 -7.76 2.81 -17.81
C SER A 30 -9.17 2.53 -18.30
N ARG A 31 -9.54 1.26 -18.30
CA ARG A 31 -10.93 0.84 -18.49
C ARG A 31 -11.74 1.16 -17.23
N GLN A 32 -13.04 1.38 -17.43
CA GLN A 32 -13.96 1.64 -16.33
C GLN A 32 -14.21 0.37 -15.51
N GLY A 33 -14.45 0.56 -14.21
CA GLY A 33 -14.71 -0.53 -13.26
C GLY A 33 -13.47 -1.31 -12.84
N ASP A 34 -13.69 -2.36 -12.06
CA ASP A 34 -12.64 -3.23 -11.51
C ASP A 34 -12.48 -4.54 -12.28
N ASN A 35 -13.36 -4.85 -13.23
CA ASN A 35 -13.41 -6.10 -13.99
C ASN A 35 -13.41 -7.38 -13.12
N GLY A 36 -13.93 -7.27 -11.89
CA GLY A 36 -13.92 -8.35 -10.91
C GLY A 36 -12.57 -8.59 -10.24
N TYR A 37 -11.62 -7.66 -10.36
CA TYR A 37 -10.41 -7.69 -9.54
C TYR A 37 -10.66 -7.05 -8.18
N SER A 38 -10.17 -7.66 -7.10
CA SER A 38 -10.40 -7.20 -5.73
C SER A 38 -9.12 -7.16 -4.90
N ILE A 39 -9.07 -6.22 -3.95
CA ILE A 39 -8.09 -6.22 -2.86
C ILE A 39 -8.68 -6.94 -1.65
N GLU A 40 -7.99 -7.97 -1.20
CA GLU A 40 -8.28 -8.73 0.02
C GLU A 40 -7.14 -8.50 1.02
N ILE A 41 -7.49 -8.38 2.31
CA ILE A 41 -6.53 -8.15 3.38
C ILE A 41 -6.77 -9.18 4.48
N GLU A 42 -5.72 -9.90 4.83
CA GLU A 42 -5.72 -10.95 5.85
C GLU A 42 -4.59 -10.68 6.86
N ALA A 43 -4.81 -11.02 8.12
CA ALA A 43 -3.73 -10.98 9.11
C ALA A 43 -2.65 -12.02 8.73
N ALA A 44 -1.36 -11.65 8.84
CA ALA A 44 -0.29 -12.61 8.54
C ALA A 44 -0.20 -13.72 9.61
N ASN A 45 -0.68 -13.45 10.82
CA ASN A 45 -0.73 -14.39 11.94
C ASN A 45 -2.17 -14.90 12.10
N GLU A 46 -2.36 -16.23 12.20
CA GLU A 46 -3.65 -16.93 12.24
C GLU A 46 -4.59 -16.53 13.41
N LYS A 47 -4.09 -15.74 14.36
CA LYS A 47 -4.87 -15.19 15.48
C LYS A 47 -5.44 -13.80 15.16
N SER A 48 -6.40 -13.68 14.26
CA SER A 48 -7.41 -12.61 14.34
C SER A 48 -8.44 -12.74 13.23
N ASP A 49 -9.62 -13.18 13.64
CA ASP A 49 -10.95 -12.82 13.12
C ASP A 49 -11.23 -12.96 11.61
N ASN A 50 -12.28 -13.74 11.33
CA ASN A 50 -13.07 -13.74 10.11
C ASN A 50 -13.25 -12.31 9.54
N GLY A 51 -12.37 -11.92 8.61
CA GLY A 51 -12.30 -10.58 8.04
C GLY A 51 -11.83 -9.51 9.04
N SER A 52 -10.54 -9.17 9.04
CA SER A 52 -10.06 -8.01 9.80
C SER A 52 -10.73 -6.74 9.28
N THR A 53 -11.61 -6.13 10.08
CA THR A 53 -12.25 -4.84 9.77
C THR A 53 -11.31 -3.65 9.92
N GLY A 54 -10.11 -3.88 10.47
CA GLY A 54 -9.08 -2.87 10.68
C GLY A 54 -7.71 -3.45 10.99
N PHE A 55 -6.69 -2.59 11.02
CA PHE A 55 -5.31 -2.92 11.34
C PHE A 55 -4.91 -2.55 12.77
N VAL A 56 -3.86 -3.20 13.22
CA VAL A 56 -3.13 -2.90 14.46
C VAL A 56 -1.80 -2.25 14.06
N PRO A 57 -1.44 -1.09 14.65
CA PRO A 57 -0.14 -0.47 14.37
C PRO A 57 1.03 -1.43 14.61
N GLY A 58 1.98 -1.47 13.68
CA GLY A 58 3.16 -2.33 13.74
C GLY A 58 2.96 -3.80 13.31
N GLU A 59 1.72 -4.28 13.17
CA GLU A 59 1.43 -5.65 12.73
C GLU A 59 1.59 -5.82 11.21
N THR A 60 1.77 -7.08 10.79
CA THR A 60 1.92 -7.45 9.38
C THR A 60 0.65 -8.11 8.82
N TYR A 61 0.31 -7.75 7.59
CA TYR A 61 -0.86 -8.22 6.87
C TYR A 61 -0.47 -8.75 5.50
N LYS A 62 -1.19 -9.77 5.04
CA LYS A 62 -1.19 -10.21 3.64
C LYS A 62 -2.19 -9.36 2.88
N VAL A 63 -1.70 -8.64 1.89
CA VAL A 63 -2.53 -7.87 0.95
C VAL A 63 -2.50 -8.61 -0.38
N VAL A 64 -3.66 -9.10 -0.78
CA VAL A 64 -3.84 -9.95 -1.96
C VAL A 64 -4.64 -9.18 -3.00
N ILE A 65 -4.14 -9.12 -4.24
CA ILE A 65 -4.98 -8.75 -5.38
C ILE A 65 -5.47 -10.04 -6.00
N ARG A 66 -6.78 -10.25 -6.04
CA ARG A 66 -7.41 -11.47 -6.56
C ARG A 66 -8.22 -11.18 -7.82
N SER A 67 -8.20 -12.11 -8.76
CA SER A 67 -9.07 -12.13 -9.94
C SER A 67 -10.40 -12.81 -9.64
N TYR A 68 -11.47 -12.31 -10.23
CA TYR A 68 -12.75 -13.02 -10.26
C TYR A 68 -12.62 -14.38 -10.93
N ARG A 69 -13.19 -15.40 -10.27
CA ARG A 69 -13.21 -16.78 -10.73
C ARG A 69 -14.57 -17.40 -10.47
N THR A 70 -15.11 -18.09 -11.46
CA THR A 70 -16.25 -19.01 -11.33
C THR A 70 -15.85 -20.41 -11.77
N LYS A 71 -16.80 -21.35 -11.80
CA LYS A 71 -16.58 -22.72 -12.31
C LYS A 71 -16.13 -22.74 -13.78
N PHE A 72 -16.52 -21.73 -14.57
CA PHE A 72 -16.30 -21.71 -16.02
C PHE A 72 -15.43 -20.55 -16.52
N ILE A 73 -15.24 -19.51 -15.70
CA ILE A 73 -14.50 -18.30 -16.09
C ILE A 73 -13.36 -18.08 -15.10
N VAL A 74 -12.14 -17.97 -15.65
CA VAL A 74 -10.94 -17.57 -14.90
C VAL A 74 -10.40 -16.31 -15.55
N ARG A 75 -10.44 -15.19 -14.82
CA ARG A 75 -9.75 -13.97 -15.25
C ARG A 75 -8.30 -14.01 -14.82
N THR A 76 -7.43 -13.41 -15.62
CA THR A 76 -6.00 -13.30 -15.28
C THR A 76 -5.49 -11.93 -15.63
N PHE A 77 -4.63 -11.38 -14.78
CA PHE A 77 -3.84 -10.19 -15.06
C PHE A 77 -2.37 -10.57 -15.20
N ARG A 78 -1.59 -9.75 -15.91
CA ARG A 78 -0.15 -9.98 -16.15
C ARG A 78 0.72 -9.17 -15.22
N GLY A 79 0.28 -7.99 -14.83
CA GLY A 79 1.00 -7.10 -13.94
C GLY A 79 0.07 -6.30 -13.05
N PHE A 80 0.65 -5.68 -12.04
CA PHE A 80 -0.07 -4.87 -11.08
C PHE A 80 0.82 -3.73 -10.55
N VAL A 81 0.17 -2.75 -9.92
CA VAL A 81 0.74 -1.80 -8.97
C VAL A 81 -0.20 -1.73 -7.79
N LEU A 82 0.33 -1.77 -6.58
CA LEU A 82 -0.39 -1.68 -5.32
C LEU A 82 0.27 -0.61 -4.47
N GLY A 83 -0.50 0.36 -3.98
CA GLY A 83 -0.03 1.38 -3.06
C GLY A 83 -0.87 1.42 -1.79
N ALA A 84 -0.26 1.84 -0.68
CA ALA A 84 -0.89 2.05 0.61
C ALA A 84 -0.60 3.49 1.07
N LEU A 85 -1.64 4.34 1.06
CA LEU A 85 -1.52 5.76 1.38
C LEU A 85 -2.46 6.12 2.53
N PHE A 86 -2.08 7.11 3.33
CA PHE A 86 -3.00 7.67 4.32
C PHE A 86 -4.12 8.43 3.62
N GLU A 87 -5.35 8.28 4.13
CA GLU A 87 -6.55 8.93 3.59
C GLU A 87 -6.45 10.46 3.59
N GLU A 88 -5.84 11.05 4.63
CA GLU A 88 -5.83 12.51 4.84
C GLU A 88 -4.80 13.27 4.01
N ASN A 89 -3.60 12.69 3.83
CA ASN A 89 -2.45 13.42 3.31
C ASN A 89 -1.77 12.73 2.12
N GLU A 90 -2.31 11.59 1.68
CA GLU A 90 -1.78 10.76 0.59
C GLU A 90 -0.29 10.43 0.72
N LYS A 91 0.26 10.46 1.95
CA LYS A 91 1.63 10.02 2.23
C LYS A 91 1.67 8.51 2.39
N ALA A 92 2.88 7.96 2.26
CA ALA A 92 3.13 6.54 2.45
C ALA A 92 2.63 6.04 3.80
N ALA A 93 1.76 5.04 3.77
CA ALA A 93 1.20 4.41 4.96
C ALA A 93 1.72 2.97 5.09
N GLY A 94 2.59 2.75 6.07
CA GLY A 94 3.22 1.45 6.31
C GLY A 94 4.32 1.16 5.30
N LYS A 95 4.72 -0.11 5.23
CA LYS A 95 5.81 -0.56 4.35
C LYS A 95 5.50 -1.94 3.78
N PHE A 96 5.66 -2.08 2.48
CA PHE A 96 5.63 -3.39 1.83
C PHE A 96 6.97 -4.11 1.98
N GLU A 97 6.91 -5.40 2.28
CA GLU A 97 8.08 -6.27 2.28
C GLU A 97 8.25 -6.87 0.89
N VAL A 98 9.42 -6.63 0.30
CA VAL A 98 9.75 -7.09 -1.05
C VAL A 98 10.98 -7.98 -0.96
N ILE A 99 10.82 -9.24 -1.33
CA ILE A 99 11.94 -10.17 -1.49
C ILE A 99 12.59 -9.87 -2.83
N HIS A 100 13.81 -9.34 -2.83
CA HIS A 100 14.48 -8.97 -4.07
C HIS A 100 14.87 -10.20 -4.88
N GLY A 101 14.63 -10.17 -6.19
CA GLY A 101 14.99 -11.25 -7.12
C GLY A 101 14.15 -12.53 -6.99
N LYS A 102 13.16 -12.57 -6.08
CA LYS A 102 12.23 -13.69 -5.91
C LYS A 102 10.80 -13.18 -5.79
N GLY A 103 9.83 -13.95 -6.29
CA GLY A 103 8.41 -13.61 -6.18
C GLY A 103 7.87 -12.67 -7.26
N ASP A 104 6.58 -12.36 -7.16
CA ASP A 104 5.81 -11.63 -8.17
C ASP A 104 5.83 -10.10 -7.99
N ALA A 105 6.42 -9.59 -6.91
CA ALA A 105 6.42 -8.17 -6.55
C ALA A 105 7.84 -7.58 -6.48
N ARG A 106 7.97 -6.31 -6.84
CA ARG A 106 9.14 -5.44 -6.67
C ARG A 106 8.68 -4.06 -6.21
N THR A 107 9.58 -3.24 -5.67
CA THR A 107 9.25 -1.85 -5.32
C THR A 107 8.72 -1.08 -6.54
N ALA A 108 7.60 -0.37 -6.39
CA ALA A 108 6.99 0.39 -7.47
C ALA A 108 7.86 1.60 -7.87
N PRO A 109 8.28 1.75 -9.14
CA PRO A 109 9.09 2.90 -9.56
C PRO A 109 8.39 4.25 -9.35
N GLY A 110 7.07 4.28 -9.58
CA GLY A 110 6.22 5.47 -9.40
C GLY A 110 5.74 5.71 -7.96
N CYS A 111 6.03 4.79 -7.03
CA CYS A 111 5.55 4.87 -5.66
C CYS A 111 6.49 4.16 -4.68
N ARG A 112 7.78 4.52 -4.70
CA ARG A 112 8.84 3.75 -4.01
C ARG A 112 8.65 3.59 -2.49
N ARG A 113 8.07 4.60 -1.84
CA ARG A 113 7.88 4.61 -0.38
C ARG A 113 6.62 3.89 0.07
N ALA A 114 5.63 3.75 -0.80
CA ALA A 114 4.29 3.36 -0.41
C ALA A 114 3.71 2.22 -1.23
N GLY A 115 4.45 1.66 -2.19
CA GLY A 115 3.88 0.70 -3.11
C GLY A 115 4.85 -0.27 -3.76
N VAL A 116 4.25 -1.30 -4.32
CA VAL A 116 4.88 -2.40 -5.04
C VAL A 116 4.25 -2.56 -6.40
N SER A 117 5.00 -3.13 -7.33
CA SER A 117 4.58 -3.42 -8.69
C SER A 117 5.03 -4.82 -9.06
N HIS A 118 4.46 -5.38 -10.12
CA HIS A 118 4.86 -6.67 -10.62
C HIS A 118 6.35 -6.75 -10.99
N SER A 119 6.98 -7.88 -10.70
CA SER A 119 8.35 -8.18 -11.11
C SER A 119 8.44 -8.66 -12.57
N HIS A 120 7.38 -9.32 -13.07
CA HIS A 120 7.30 -9.85 -14.44
C HIS A 120 5.87 -10.00 -14.94
N LEU A 121 5.68 -9.99 -16.27
CA LEU A 121 4.37 -10.02 -16.96
C LEU A 121 3.79 -11.42 -17.21
N ARG A 122 4.11 -12.41 -16.36
CA ARG A 122 3.51 -13.75 -16.44
C ARG A 122 2.05 -13.69 -15.95
N PRO A 123 1.06 -14.24 -16.69
CA PRO A 123 -0.34 -14.26 -16.27
C PRO A 123 -0.53 -14.88 -14.87
N LYS A 124 -1.42 -14.29 -14.07
CA LYS A 124 -1.75 -14.70 -12.70
C LYS A 124 -3.22 -14.53 -12.42
N THR A 125 -3.73 -15.32 -11.49
CA THR A 125 -5.07 -15.17 -10.90
C THR A 125 -5.02 -14.42 -9.58
N PHE A 126 -3.88 -14.37 -8.90
CA PHE A 126 -3.70 -13.56 -7.71
C PHE A 126 -2.24 -13.17 -7.53
N VAL A 127 -1.99 -12.18 -6.67
CA VAL A 127 -0.67 -11.88 -6.11
C VAL A 127 -0.81 -11.56 -4.64
N GLU A 128 0.09 -12.09 -3.82
CA GLU A 128 0.17 -11.81 -2.38
C GLU A 128 1.39 -10.93 -2.10
N THR A 129 1.21 -9.94 -1.23
CA THR A 129 2.27 -9.07 -0.74
C THR A 129 2.15 -8.93 0.76
N ILE A 130 3.28 -8.80 1.45
CA ILE A 130 3.27 -8.53 2.89
C ILE A 130 3.36 -7.02 3.10
N TRP A 131 2.47 -6.48 3.91
CA TRP A 131 2.43 -5.08 4.31
C TRP A 131 2.50 -4.98 5.82
N LYS A 132 3.52 -4.25 6.31
CA LYS A 132 3.63 -3.86 7.71
C LYS A 132 2.89 -2.55 7.92
N ALA A 133 1.93 -2.57 8.84
CA ALA A 133 1.19 -1.39 9.26
C ALA A 133 2.13 -0.33 9.87
N PRO A 134 1.80 0.97 9.75
CA PRO A 134 2.56 2.02 10.42
C PRO A 134 2.65 1.75 11.94
N ASP A 135 3.80 2.04 12.56
CA ASP A 135 3.99 1.82 14.01
C ASP A 135 3.11 2.76 14.85
N VAL A 136 2.77 3.94 14.31
CA VAL A 136 1.84 4.89 14.91
C VAL A 136 0.89 5.38 13.84
N SER A 137 -0.41 5.21 14.07
CA SER A 137 -1.43 5.80 13.22
C SER A 137 -2.70 6.06 14.02
N ALA A 138 -3.35 7.19 13.74
CA ALA A 138 -4.71 7.49 14.18
C ALA A 138 -5.71 7.46 13.01
N GLY A 139 -5.22 7.27 11.78
CA GLY A 139 -6.00 7.43 10.55
C GLY A 139 -6.18 6.13 9.78
N CYS A 140 -6.93 6.22 8.68
CA CYS A 140 -7.15 5.11 7.78
C CYS A 140 -6.13 5.07 6.65
N VAL A 141 -5.83 3.85 6.21
CA VAL A 141 -5.00 3.56 5.06
C VAL A 141 -5.91 3.17 3.91
N ILE A 142 -5.68 3.77 2.76
CA ILE A 142 -6.35 3.44 1.51
C ILE A 142 -5.37 2.64 0.65
N PHE A 143 -5.71 1.39 0.42
CA PHE A 143 -5.04 0.56 -0.58
C PHE A 143 -5.64 0.88 -1.94
N ARG A 144 -4.76 1.20 -2.90
CA ARG A 144 -5.13 1.52 -4.29
C ARG A 144 -4.36 0.57 -5.20
N ALA A 145 -5.08 -0.13 -6.07
CA ALA A 145 -4.49 -1.07 -7.00
C ALA A 145 -4.79 -0.72 -8.46
N SER A 146 -3.84 -1.06 -9.30
CA SER A 146 -4.02 -1.16 -10.75
C SER A 146 -3.58 -2.54 -11.22
N VAL A 147 -4.28 -3.07 -12.22
CA VAL A 147 -3.97 -4.35 -12.86
C VAL A 147 -3.94 -4.18 -14.37
N ILE A 148 -3.01 -4.89 -15.03
CA ILE A 148 -2.84 -4.86 -16.48
C ILE A 148 -3.06 -6.27 -17.06
N GLU A 149 -4.05 -6.40 -17.95
CA GLU A 149 -4.27 -7.62 -18.74
C GLU A 149 -3.43 -7.59 -20.01
N SER A 150 -3.39 -6.43 -20.66
CA SER A 150 -2.55 -6.14 -21.81
C SER A 150 -2.16 -4.66 -21.83
N LYS A 151 -1.22 -4.29 -22.71
CA LYS A 151 -0.73 -2.92 -22.84
C LYS A 151 -1.83 -1.85 -22.90
N TYR A 152 -2.96 -2.14 -23.54
CA TYR A 152 -4.08 -1.19 -23.71
C TYR A 152 -5.33 -1.58 -22.92
N VAL A 153 -5.29 -2.67 -22.14
CA VAL A 153 -6.39 -3.16 -21.31
C VAL A 153 -5.90 -3.28 -19.88
N TRP A 154 -6.23 -2.27 -19.07
CA TRP A 154 -5.84 -2.15 -17.68
C TRP A 154 -6.91 -1.42 -16.87
N PHE A 155 -6.99 -1.72 -15.58
CA PHE A 155 -7.99 -1.21 -14.63
C PHE A 155 -7.26 -0.57 -13.46
N SER A 156 -7.82 0.51 -12.90
CA SER A 156 -7.15 1.35 -11.89
C SER A 156 -8.15 1.93 -10.93
N GLU A 157 -7.92 1.72 -9.62
CA GLU A 157 -8.51 2.50 -8.51
C GLU A 157 -10.05 2.56 -8.48
N ALA A 158 -10.72 1.67 -9.19
CA ALA A 158 -12.18 1.59 -9.27
C ALA A 158 -12.70 0.42 -8.43
N GLY A 159 -13.90 0.56 -7.85
CA GLY A 159 -14.60 -0.53 -7.17
C GLY A 159 -13.73 -1.23 -6.13
N GLN A 160 -13.59 -2.55 -6.28
CA GLN A 160 -12.85 -3.41 -5.35
C GLN A 160 -11.32 -3.31 -5.48
N LEU A 161 -10.80 -2.51 -6.44
CA LEU A 161 -9.38 -2.14 -6.52
C LEU A 161 -9.00 -0.98 -5.58
N THR A 162 -9.95 -0.52 -4.76
CA THR A 162 -9.71 0.46 -3.69
C THR A 162 -10.27 -0.09 -2.38
N ARG A 163 -9.42 -0.24 -1.36
CA ARG A 163 -9.81 -0.80 -0.05
C ARG A 163 -9.37 0.12 1.09
N ARG A 164 -10.35 0.60 1.87
CA ARG A 164 -10.13 1.37 3.09
C ARG A 164 -9.90 0.43 4.28
N PHE A 165 -8.86 0.69 5.06
CA PHE A 165 -8.46 -0.12 6.22
C PHE A 165 -8.04 0.79 7.37
N CYS A 166 -8.73 0.74 8.50
CA CYS A 166 -8.57 1.68 9.60
C CYS A 166 -8.03 1.01 10.87
N VAL A 167 -7.56 1.79 11.84
CA VAL A 167 -7.09 1.26 13.13
C VAL A 167 -8.24 0.53 13.85
N LYS A 168 -7.97 -0.65 14.44
CA LYS A 168 -8.95 -1.40 15.27
C LYS A 168 -9.21 -0.61 16.57
N GLY A 169 -10.45 -0.17 16.77
CA GLY A 169 -10.82 0.80 17.82
C GLY A 169 -10.41 0.46 19.25
N ASN A 170 -10.43 -0.82 19.63
CA ASN A 170 -10.07 -1.26 21.00
C ASN A 170 -8.57 -1.11 21.32
N ILE A 171 -7.71 -0.95 20.31
CA ILE A 171 -6.25 -0.90 20.48
C ILE A 171 -5.73 0.54 20.55
N PHE A 172 -6.46 1.51 19.97
CA PHE A 172 -6.12 2.93 20.06
C PHE A 172 -6.03 3.40 21.52
N ILE A 173 -6.96 2.94 22.38
CA ILE A 173 -6.97 3.27 23.82
C ILE A 173 -5.74 2.68 24.53
N LYS A 174 -5.38 1.43 24.23
CA LYS A 174 -4.26 0.75 24.88
C LYS A 174 -2.91 1.38 24.52
N PHE A 175 -2.71 1.72 23.25
CA PHE A 175 -1.49 2.43 22.81
C PHE A 175 -1.41 3.85 23.33
N PHE A 176 -2.54 4.58 23.37
CA PHE A 176 -2.59 5.92 23.96
C PHE A 176 -2.19 5.88 25.44
N LEU A 177 -2.74 4.95 26.22
CA LEU A 177 -2.39 4.76 27.63
C LEU A 177 -0.92 4.37 27.82
N LEU A 178 -0.39 3.43 27.02
CA LEU A 178 1.03 3.04 27.09
C LEU A 178 1.98 4.20 26.79
N LYS A 179 1.65 5.04 25.80
CA LYS A 179 2.45 6.22 25.47
C LYS A 179 2.38 7.28 26.56
N VAL A 180 1.20 7.53 27.13
CA VAL A 180 1.04 8.44 28.28
C VAL A 180 1.86 7.94 29.48
N SER A 181 1.84 6.64 29.78
CA SER A 181 2.68 6.06 30.85
C SER A 181 4.19 6.18 30.57
N LEU A 182 4.63 6.01 29.32
CA LEU A 182 6.04 6.17 28.93
C LEU A 182 6.50 7.63 29.00
N ILE A 183 5.65 8.59 28.61
CA ILE A 183 5.95 10.02 28.74
C ILE A 183 6.05 10.43 30.21
N LEU A 184 5.14 9.95 31.06
CA LEU A 184 5.17 10.21 32.50
C LEU A 184 6.36 9.56 33.22
N ALA A 185 6.96 8.51 32.64
CA ALA A 185 8.13 7.83 33.22
C ALA A 185 9.47 8.50 32.88
N THR A 186 9.49 9.49 31.97
CA THR A 186 10.70 10.20 31.56
C THR A 186 10.86 11.59 32.19
N ASP A 187 9.89 12.04 32.99
CA ASP A 187 9.89 13.34 33.69
C ASP A 187 10.19 13.23 35.21
N THR A 188 10.79 12.11 35.66
CA THR A 188 11.31 11.91 37.03
C THR A 188 12.75 11.45 37.01
#